data_AF-A0A2V6FZ43-F1
#
_entry.id   AF-A0A2V6FZ43-F1
#
_cell.length_a   1.000
_cell.length_b   1.000
_cell.length_c   1.000
_cell.angle_alpha   90.00
_cell.angle_beta   90.00
_cell.angle_gamma   90.00
#
_symmetry.space_group_name_H-M   'P 1'
#
loop_
_entity.id
_entity.type
_entity.pdbx_description
1 polymer ?
#
loop_
_entity_poly.entity_id
_entity_poly.type
_entity_poly.pdbx_seq_one_letter_code
_entity_poly.pdbx_strand_id
1 'polypeptide(L)'
;MTKILTRICKWIGVPGAIIVVSCGGLTWLIGCASNKPSGEVSAGAAHPEKSGAQLWAENCVRCHNIRSPGSLSPAQWEVAMMHMRVRANLTPEEHKKILEFLKSSG
;
A
#
# COMPACT_ATOMS: atom_id res chain seq x y z
N MET A 1 -22.50 50.16 1.92
CA MET A 1 -22.13 48.74 1.73
C MET A 1 -20.63 48.62 1.85
N THR A 2 -20.16 48.29 3.05
CA THR A 2 -18.74 48.20 3.44
C THR A 2 -18.64 47.24 4.63
N LYS A 3 -17.48 46.57 4.76
CA LYS A 3 -17.08 45.48 5.69
C LYS A 3 -17.26 44.10 5.06
N ILE A 4 -16.29 43.45 4.41
CA ILE A 4 -14.83 43.29 4.66
C ILE A 4 -14.54 42.75 6.07
N LEU A 5 -14.13 41.47 6.08
CA LEU A 5 -13.23 40.76 7.01
C LEU A 5 -13.68 40.73 8.49
N THR A 6 -13.61 39.63 9.24
CA THR A 6 -12.42 38.81 9.46
C THR A 6 -12.85 37.60 10.29
N ARG A 7 -12.37 36.39 9.97
CA ARG A 7 -12.21 35.29 10.93
C ARG A 7 -11.44 35.81 12.15
N ILE A 8 -11.80 35.42 13.38
CA ILE A 8 -10.89 35.17 14.52
C ILE A 8 -11.72 34.75 15.75
N CYS A 9 -11.23 33.72 16.44
CA CYS A 9 -11.53 33.34 17.83
C CYS A 9 -12.98 33.08 18.24
N LYS A 10 -13.29 31.82 18.58
CA LYS A 10 -13.17 31.38 19.98
C LYS A 10 -13.30 29.85 20.04
N TRP A 11 -12.15 29.19 20.20
CA TRP A 11 -12.09 27.85 20.74
C TRP A 11 -12.65 27.88 22.17
N ILE A 12 -13.81 27.27 22.37
CA ILE A 12 -14.43 26.92 23.65
C ILE A 12 -14.88 25.47 23.44
N GLY A 13 -14.46 24.45 24.15
CA GLY A 13 -13.48 24.30 25.21
C GLY A 13 -13.43 22.81 25.54
N VAL A 14 -12.26 22.30 25.95
CA VAL A 14 -12.16 21.07 26.74
C VAL A 14 -11.06 21.31 27.76
N PRO A 15 -11.41 21.51 29.05
CA PRO A 15 -10.45 21.64 30.13
C PRO A 15 -10.05 20.27 30.69
N GLY A 16 -8.83 20.19 31.23
CA GLY A 16 -8.45 19.23 32.28
C GLY A 16 -7.78 17.96 31.75
N ALA A 17 -6.45 17.92 31.63
CA ALA A 17 -5.48 17.75 32.72
C ALA A 17 -5.15 16.28 33.03
N ILE A 18 -3.90 15.94 32.71
CA ILE A 18 -2.95 15.23 33.58
C ILE A 18 -3.39 13.84 34.06
N ILE A 19 -2.89 12.81 33.36
CA ILE A 19 -2.57 11.53 34.00
C ILE A 19 -1.06 11.33 33.94
N VAL A 20 -0.48 11.74 35.06
CA VAL A 20 0.74 11.31 35.74
C VAL A 20 1.49 10.14 35.09
N VAL A 21 2.74 10.43 34.72
CA VAL A 21 3.85 9.49 34.56
C VAL A 21 4.04 8.72 35.87
N SER A 22 3.94 7.40 35.84
CA SER A 22 4.44 6.52 36.90
C SER A 22 5.48 5.56 36.33
N CYS A 23 6.74 6.02 36.33
CA CYS A 23 7.89 5.15 36.49
C CYS A 23 7.80 4.51 37.88
N GLY A 24 7.55 3.20 37.97
CA GLY A 24 7.58 2.51 39.25
C GLY A 24 6.88 1.16 39.19
N GLY A 25 7.61 0.12 38.83
CA GLY A 25 7.09 -1.24 38.80
C GLY A 25 8.18 -2.27 38.53
N LEU A 26 9.18 -2.32 39.42
CA LEU A 26 10.09 -3.45 39.55
C LEU A 26 9.26 -4.74 39.66
N THR A 27 9.15 -5.50 38.58
CA THR A 27 8.68 -6.90 38.58
C THR A 27 9.70 -7.76 37.85
N TRP A 28 10.91 -7.79 38.40
CA TRP A 28 11.75 -8.98 38.27
C TRP A 28 11.13 -10.04 39.19
N LEU A 29 10.65 -11.15 38.61
CA LEU A 29 11.00 -12.52 39.00
C LEU A 29 10.21 -13.53 38.14
N ILE A 30 10.97 -14.25 37.30
CA ILE A 30 10.76 -15.65 36.86
C ILE A 30 9.67 -15.88 35.79
N GLY A 31 10.11 -16.16 34.56
CA GLY A 31 9.28 -16.73 33.51
C GLY A 31 10.08 -17.16 32.27
N CYS A 32 10.40 -18.46 32.21
CA CYS A 32 10.83 -19.31 31.09
C CYS A 32 11.44 -18.64 29.83
N ALA A 33 12.70 -19.01 29.55
CA ALA A 33 13.30 -18.88 28.23
C ALA A 33 12.49 -19.67 27.19
N SER A 34 11.56 -18.98 26.51
CA SER A 34 10.96 -19.45 25.27
C SER A 34 11.83 -18.95 24.12
N ASN A 35 12.51 -19.88 23.48
CA ASN A 35 13.03 -19.76 22.13
C ASN A 35 11.87 -19.47 21.15
N LYS A 36 11.51 -18.19 20.99
CA LYS A 36 10.59 -17.73 19.93
C LYS A 36 11.25 -18.07 18.58
N PRO A 37 10.59 -18.85 17.69
CA PRO A 37 11.09 -19.01 16.33
C PRO A 37 11.22 -17.63 15.70
N SER A 38 12.43 -17.29 15.26
CA SER A 38 12.67 -16.16 14.37
C SER A 38 11.91 -16.43 13.08
N GLY A 39 10.69 -15.90 13.00
CA GLY A 39 9.79 -16.13 11.87
C GLY A 39 8.53 -15.27 11.91
N GLU A 40 8.48 -14.23 12.73
CA GLU A 40 7.43 -13.22 12.65
C GLU A 40 7.97 -12.09 11.78
N VAL A 41 7.85 -12.26 10.45
CA VAL A 41 7.81 -11.10 9.57
C VAL A 41 6.71 -10.21 10.12
N SER A 42 7.07 -8.99 10.50
CA SER A 42 6.12 -7.98 10.92
C SER A 42 4.99 -7.97 9.90
N ALA A 43 3.79 -8.38 10.32
CA ALA A 43 2.57 -8.06 9.60
C ALA A 43 2.43 -6.54 9.69
N GLY A 44 3.19 -5.84 8.84
CA GLY A 44 2.96 -4.45 8.54
C GLY A 44 1.49 -4.34 8.18
N ALA A 45 0.81 -3.34 8.73
CA ALA A 45 -0.59 -3.05 8.48
C ALA A 45 -0.93 -3.39 7.03
N ALA A 46 -1.89 -4.30 6.82
CA ALA A 46 -2.23 -4.79 5.50
C ALA A 46 -2.57 -3.59 4.61
N HIS A 47 -1.62 -3.18 3.77
CA HIS A 47 -1.89 -2.24 2.71
C HIS A 47 -2.86 -2.95 1.76
N PRO A 48 -3.93 -2.29 1.31
CA PRO A 48 -4.84 -2.91 0.38
C PRO A 48 -4.07 -3.40 -0.85
N GLU A 49 -4.16 -4.69 -1.12
CA GLU A 49 -3.49 -5.32 -2.25
C GLU A 49 -4.03 -4.75 -3.56
N LYS A 50 -3.14 -4.20 -4.40
CA LYS A 50 -3.54 -3.62 -5.68
C LYS A 50 -4.03 -4.70 -6.64
N SER A 51 -5.06 -4.37 -7.43
CA SER A 51 -5.60 -5.22 -8.49
C SER A 51 -4.69 -5.21 -9.73
N GLY A 52 -4.86 -6.20 -10.62
CA GLY A 52 -4.12 -6.24 -11.89
C GLY A 52 -4.38 -5.03 -12.78
N ALA A 53 -5.63 -4.57 -12.86
CA ALA A 53 -6.00 -3.37 -13.60
C ALA A 53 -5.33 -2.10 -13.04
N GLN A 54 -5.28 -1.98 -11.71
CA GLN A 54 -4.61 -0.86 -11.05
C GLN A 54 -3.11 -0.89 -11.29
N LEU A 55 -2.46 -2.04 -11.08
CA LEU A 55 -1.04 -2.20 -11.33
C LEU A 55 -0.67 -1.92 -12.79
N TRP A 56 -1.51 -2.32 -13.74
CA TRP A 56 -1.34 -2.04 -15.16
C TRP A 56 -1.41 -0.54 -15.46
N ALA A 57 -2.42 0.16 -14.94
CA ALA A 57 -2.57 1.61 -15.12
C ALA A 57 -1.42 2.40 -14.49
N GLU A 58 -0.93 1.98 -13.32
CA GLU A 58 0.17 2.66 -12.61
C GLU A 58 1.54 2.41 -13.23
N ASN A 59 1.82 1.17 -13.68
CA ASN A 59 3.16 0.79 -14.14
C ASN A 59 3.37 0.96 -15.64
N CYS A 60 2.37 0.66 -16.47
CA CYS A 60 2.59 0.53 -17.91
C CYS A 60 2.58 1.87 -18.67
N VAL A 61 2.05 2.93 -18.07
CA VAL A 61 2.02 4.29 -18.66
C VAL A 61 3.33 5.06 -18.47
N ARG A 62 4.27 4.51 -17.69
CA ARG A 62 5.50 5.22 -17.30
C ARG A 62 6.46 5.49 -18.46
N CYS A 63 6.37 4.72 -19.55
CA CYS A 63 7.35 4.78 -20.65
C CYS A 63 6.74 5.03 -22.04
N HIS A 64 5.48 4.66 -22.25
CA HIS A 64 4.77 4.86 -23.51
C HIS A 64 3.27 4.84 -23.26
N ASN A 65 2.49 5.20 -24.28
CA ASN A 65 1.04 5.05 -24.22
C ASN A 65 0.67 3.59 -24.02
N ILE A 66 -0.19 3.32 -23.04
CA ILE A 66 -0.57 1.96 -22.70
C ILE A 66 -1.44 1.39 -23.81
N ARG A 67 -1.11 0.17 -24.21
CA ARG A 67 -1.85 -0.57 -25.23
C ARG A 67 -3.17 -1.06 -24.63
N SER A 68 -4.31 -0.84 -25.30
CA SER A 68 -5.62 -1.33 -24.83
C SER A 68 -5.58 -2.84 -24.47
N PRO A 69 -6.17 -3.28 -23.33
CA PRO A 69 -6.12 -4.67 -22.89
C PRO A 69 -6.64 -5.67 -23.93
N GLY A 70 -7.67 -5.31 -24.71
CA GLY A 70 -8.25 -6.16 -25.75
C GLY A 70 -7.53 -6.14 -27.11
N SER A 71 -6.34 -5.53 -27.20
CA SER A 71 -5.64 -5.38 -28.49
C SER A 71 -4.65 -6.51 -28.83
N LEU A 72 -4.46 -7.46 -27.91
CA LEU A 72 -3.67 -8.68 -28.12
C LEU A 72 -4.44 -9.88 -27.59
N SER A 73 -4.24 -11.04 -28.22
CA SER A 73 -4.73 -12.32 -27.70
C SER A 73 -4.03 -12.71 -26.38
N PRO A 74 -4.62 -13.60 -25.56
CA PRO A 74 -4.01 -14.05 -24.33
C PRO A 74 -2.57 -14.57 -24.48
N ALA A 75 -2.27 -15.31 -25.55
CA ALA A 75 -0.92 -15.83 -25.82
C ALA A 75 0.07 -14.73 -26.21
N GLN A 76 -0.38 -13.71 -26.95
CA GLN A 76 0.46 -12.54 -27.27
C GLN A 76 0.77 -11.72 -26.02
N TRP A 77 -0.17 -11.63 -25.08
CA TRP A 77 0.06 -10.97 -23.80
C TRP A 77 1.10 -11.67 -22.93
N GLU A 78 1.16 -13.01 -22.95
CA GLU A 78 2.22 -13.75 -22.24
C GLU A 78 3.60 -13.32 -22.75
N VAL A 79 3.81 -13.31 -24.06
CA VAL A 79 5.08 -12.89 -24.68
C VAL A 79 5.40 -11.42 -24.36
N ALA A 80 4.42 -10.52 -24.52
CA ALA A 80 4.62 -9.10 -24.24
C ALA A 80 4.97 -8.85 -22.77
N MET A 81 4.27 -9.52 -21.84
CA MET A 81 4.50 -9.37 -20.41
C MET A 81 5.82 -9.98 -19.94
N MET A 82 6.36 -11.00 -20.63
CA MET A 82 7.71 -11.50 -20.36
C MET A 82 8.77 -10.41 -20.58
N HIS A 83 8.66 -9.66 -21.69
CA HIS A 83 9.52 -8.51 -21.93
C HIS A 83 9.26 -7.38 -20.93
N MET A 84 7.99 -7.05 -20.68
CA MET A 84 7.61 -5.93 -19.80
C MET A 84 7.90 -6.17 -18.32
N ARG A 85 7.97 -7.42 -17.85
CA ARG A 85 8.39 -7.72 -16.47
C ARG A 85 9.75 -7.09 -16.15
N VAL A 86 10.70 -7.25 -17.06
CA VAL A 86 12.06 -6.71 -16.90
C VAL A 86 12.06 -5.20 -17.15
N ARG A 87 11.38 -4.73 -18.20
CA ARG A 87 11.39 -3.30 -18.58
C ARG A 87 10.69 -2.39 -17.58
N ALA A 88 9.59 -2.83 -16.99
CA ALA A 88 8.85 -2.09 -15.98
C ALA A 88 9.31 -2.41 -14.55
N ASN A 89 10.28 -3.33 -14.39
CA ASN A 89 10.82 -3.78 -13.11
C ASN A 89 9.71 -4.27 -12.15
N LEU A 90 8.84 -5.15 -12.66
CA LEU A 90 7.71 -5.69 -11.91
C LEU A 90 8.16 -6.82 -10.99
N THR A 91 7.55 -6.90 -9.80
CA THR A 91 7.69 -8.09 -8.95
C THR A 91 7.02 -9.31 -9.61
N PRO A 92 7.35 -10.55 -9.17
CA PRO A 92 6.65 -11.73 -9.67
C PRO A 92 5.13 -11.65 -9.52
N GLU A 93 4.65 -11.11 -8.40
CA GLU A 93 3.24 -11.01 -8.05
C GLU A 93 2.54 -9.95 -8.90
N GLU A 94 3.19 -8.78 -9.10
CA GLU A 94 2.65 -7.72 -9.95
C GLU A 94 2.52 -8.19 -11.41
N HIS A 95 3.57 -8.83 -11.93
CA HIS A 95 3.56 -9.39 -13.27
C HIS A 95 2.41 -10.39 -13.46
N LYS A 96 2.21 -11.31 -12.49
CA LYS A 96 1.12 -12.29 -12.54
C LYS A 96 -0.25 -11.60 -12.55
N LYS A 97 -0.50 -10.68 -11.62
CA LYS A 97 -1.78 -9.96 -11.53
C LYS A 97 -2.08 -9.16 -12.80
N ILE A 98 -1.09 -8.47 -13.36
CA ILE A 98 -1.26 -7.72 -14.62
C ILE A 98 -1.55 -8.68 -15.77
N LEU A 99 -0.79 -9.78 -15.88
CA LEU A 99 -0.98 -10.76 -16.96
C LEU A 99 -2.37 -11.41 -16.90
N GLU A 100 -2.86 -11.76 -15.71
CA GLU A 100 -4.21 -12.29 -15.52
C GLU A 100 -5.29 -11.30 -15.98
N PHE A 101 -5.16 -10.02 -15.60
CA PHE A 101 -6.05 -8.96 -16.05
C PHE A 101 -6.04 -8.78 -17.58
N LEU A 102 -4.87 -8.80 -18.21
CA LEU A 102 -4.75 -8.64 -19.66
C LEU A 102 -5.35 -9.83 -20.41
N LYS A 103 -5.16 -11.04 -19.90
CA LYS A 103 -5.75 -12.27 -20.48
C LYS A 103 -7.26 -12.36 -20.30
N SER A 104 -7.84 -11.74 -19.27
CA SER A 104 -9.29 -11.72 -19.07
C SER A 104 -10.01 -10.63 -19.89
N SER A 105 -9.26 -9.74 -20.53
CA SER A 105 -9.79 -8.57 -21.23
C SER A 105 -9.85 -8.73 -22.76
N GLY A 106 -9.47 -9.89 -23.29
CA GLY A 106 -9.38 -10.20 -24.72
C GLY A 106 -10.06 -11.50 -25.11
#